data_AF-A0A1G9B9B9-F1
#
_entry.id   AF-A0A1G9B9B9-F1
#
_cell.length_a   1.000
_cell.length_b   1.000
_cell.length_c   1.000
_cell.angle_alpha   90.00
_cell.angle_beta   90.00
_cell.angle_gamma   90.00
#
_symmetry.space_group_name_H-M   'P 1'
#
loop_
_entity.id
_entity.type
_entity.pdbx_description
1 polymer ?
#
loop_
_entity_poly.entity_id
_entity_poly.type
_entity_poly.pdbx_seq_one_letter_code
_entity_poly.pdbx_strand_id
1 'polypeptide(L)'
;MSDRDQAKAEIEMNRSIIFNTQQGYYTVGPFQVSPENRKAVWGDASAEDFEIRLYPHLIRWFTLENRQFATSQPARLVRYCNSLSTLLLHNGQNDALTDEQLKELYQVHAKLLEAKIWAGKLYLEAWEEIEKDSA
;
A
#
# COMPACT_ATOMS: atom_id res chain seq x y z
N MET A 1 1.61 26.29 -16.83
CA MET A 1 1.29 24.85 -16.77
C MET A 1 0.59 24.62 -15.45
N SER A 2 -0.55 23.94 -15.41
CA SER A 2 -1.23 23.69 -14.14
C SER A 2 -0.50 22.61 -13.34
N ASP A 3 -0.60 22.61 -12.00
CA ASP A 3 -0.01 21.58 -11.15
C ASP A 3 -0.47 20.17 -11.55
N ARG A 4 -1.71 20.06 -12.02
CA ARG A 4 -2.28 18.82 -12.55
C ARG A 4 -1.59 18.36 -13.85
N ASP A 5 -1.24 19.28 -14.74
CA ASP A 5 -0.53 18.92 -15.99
C ASP A 5 0.91 18.49 -15.71
N GLN A 6 1.56 19.12 -14.73
CA GLN A 6 2.87 18.70 -14.26
C GLN A 6 2.82 17.29 -13.65
N ALA A 7 1.87 17.04 -12.73
CA ALA A 7 1.69 15.73 -12.11
C ALA A 7 1.42 14.63 -13.16
N LYS A 8 0.59 14.91 -14.18
CA LYS A 8 0.35 13.98 -15.28
C LYS A 8 1.64 13.62 -16.03
N ALA A 9 2.47 14.62 -16.36
CA ALA A 9 3.71 14.39 -17.10
C ALA A 9 4.72 13.57 -16.27
N GLU A 10 4.86 13.87 -14.99
CA GLU A 10 5.72 13.11 -14.07
C GLU A 10 5.23 11.66 -13.88
N ILE A 11 3.92 11.47 -13.73
CA ILE A 11 3.32 10.14 -13.61
C ILE A 11 3.56 9.32 -14.88
N GLU A 12 3.35 9.89 -16.06
CA GLU A 12 3.59 9.16 -17.32
C GLU A 12 5.07 8.77 -17.49
N MET A 13 5.99 9.68 -17.14
CA MET A 13 7.42 9.38 -17.11
C MET A 13 7.72 8.22 -16.15
N ASN A 14 7.24 8.27 -14.91
CA ASN A 14 7.45 7.20 -13.93
C ASN A 14 6.91 5.85 -14.42
N ARG A 15 5.70 5.85 -15.00
CA ARG A 15 5.05 4.65 -15.55
C ARG A 15 5.87 4.04 -16.68
N SER A 16 6.41 4.86 -17.58
CA SER A 16 7.26 4.39 -18.68
C SER A 16 8.55 3.71 -18.19
N ILE A 17 9.10 4.16 -17.06
CA ILE A 17 10.30 3.59 -16.45
C ILE A 17 9.96 2.28 -15.73
N ILE A 18 8.90 2.30 -14.92
CA ILE A 18 8.57 1.20 -14.01
C ILE A 18 7.90 0.02 -14.71
N PHE A 19 6.98 0.28 -15.64
CA PHE A 19 6.21 -0.78 -16.29
C PHE A 19 6.84 -1.32 -17.58
N ASN A 20 7.91 -0.70 -18.08
CA ASN A 20 8.67 -1.21 -19.23
C ASN A 20 9.74 -2.24 -18.81
N THR A 21 9.49 -2.97 -17.72
CA THR A 21 10.32 -4.06 -17.22
C THR A 21 9.78 -5.41 -17.70
N GLN A 22 10.58 -6.47 -17.66
CA GLN A 22 10.14 -7.83 -18.04
C GLN A 22 8.90 -8.31 -17.27
N GLN A 23 8.72 -7.85 -16.03
CA GLN A 23 7.61 -8.23 -15.17
C GLN A 23 6.33 -7.42 -15.46
N GLY A 24 6.46 -6.17 -15.94
CA GLY A 24 5.32 -5.31 -16.25
C GLY A 24 4.53 -4.83 -15.03
N TYR A 25 5.08 -4.95 -13.83
CA TYR A 25 4.48 -4.47 -12.58
C TYR A 25 5.56 -4.04 -11.57
N TYR A 26 5.14 -3.29 -10.54
CA TYR A 26 5.96 -2.97 -9.38
C TYR A 26 5.41 -3.63 -8.12
N THR A 27 6.25 -4.30 -7.34
CA THR A 27 5.83 -4.96 -6.10
C THR A 27 6.08 -4.09 -4.89
N VAL A 28 5.09 -3.98 -4.01
CA VAL A 28 5.22 -3.44 -2.66
C VAL A 28 4.93 -4.56 -1.66
N GLY A 29 5.85 -4.81 -0.73
CA GLY A 29 5.74 -5.91 0.22
C GLY A 29 7.07 -6.65 0.44
N PRO A 30 7.05 -7.86 1.01
CA PRO A 30 5.85 -8.52 1.54
C PRO A 30 5.31 -7.80 2.78
N PHE A 31 4.00 -7.89 2.99
CA PHE A 31 3.31 -7.53 4.22
C PHE A 31 3.21 -8.81 5.04
N GLN A 32 4.11 -8.92 6.01
CA GLN A 32 4.28 -10.11 6.83
C GLN A 32 4.46 -9.67 8.28
N VAL A 33 3.83 -10.41 9.18
CA VAL A 33 3.93 -10.26 10.63
C VAL A 33 3.94 -11.66 11.24
N SER A 34 4.53 -11.79 12.42
CA SER A 34 4.56 -13.09 13.11
C SER A 34 3.12 -13.57 13.39
N PRO A 35 2.82 -14.87 13.29
CA PRO A 35 1.46 -15.39 13.45
C PRO A 35 0.74 -14.91 14.72
N GLU A 36 1.47 -14.83 15.83
CA GLU A 36 1.02 -14.33 17.13
C GLU A 36 0.58 -12.85 17.11
N ASN A 37 1.10 -12.06 16.16
CA ASN A 37 0.86 -10.64 16.05
C ASN A 37 -0.21 -10.28 15.02
N ARG A 38 -0.67 -11.24 14.21
CA ARG A 38 -1.66 -11.01 13.15
C ARG A 38 -2.95 -10.39 13.66
N LYS A 39 -3.46 -10.86 14.80
CA LYS A 39 -4.67 -10.27 15.39
C LYS A 39 -4.46 -8.82 15.81
N ALA A 40 -3.30 -8.48 16.36
CA ALA A 40 -2.99 -7.11 16.79
C ALA A 40 -2.80 -6.16 15.60
N VAL A 41 -2.16 -6.64 14.52
CA VAL A 41 -1.85 -5.82 13.35
C VAL A 41 -3.02 -5.75 12.36
N TRP A 42 -3.65 -6.88 12.05
CA TRP A 42 -4.70 -6.99 11.03
C TRP A 42 -6.12 -6.99 11.60
N GLY A 43 -6.29 -7.19 12.91
CA GLY A 43 -7.59 -7.50 13.49
C GLY A 43 -8.07 -8.95 13.25
N ASP A 44 -7.30 -9.73 12.50
CA ASP A 44 -7.60 -11.11 12.10
C ASP A 44 -6.37 -12.00 12.27
N ALA A 45 -6.47 -13.01 13.14
CA ALA A 45 -5.40 -13.98 13.38
C ALA A 45 -5.14 -14.90 12.17
N SER A 46 -6.12 -15.05 11.28
CA SER A 46 -6.05 -15.91 10.09
C SER A 46 -5.56 -15.19 8.83
N ALA A 47 -5.27 -13.89 8.92
CA ALA A 47 -4.76 -13.11 7.80
C ALA A 47 -3.51 -13.75 7.20
N GLU A 48 -3.55 -14.01 5.89
CA GLU A 48 -2.40 -14.52 5.14
C GLU A 48 -1.40 -13.38 4.87
N ASP A 49 -0.12 -13.71 4.81
CA ASP A 49 0.91 -12.77 4.37
C ASP A 49 0.74 -12.51 2.86
N PHE A 50 0.95 -11.26 2.43
CA PHE A 50 0.65 -10.87 1.06
C PHE A 50 1.64 -9.84 0.50
N GLU A 51 1.56 -9.60 -0.80
CA GLU A 51 2.20 -8.49 -1.49
C GLU A 51 1.23 -7.80 -2.46
N ILE A 52 1.55 -6.55 -2.77
CA ILE A 52 0.77 -5.70 -3.67
C ILE A 52 1.56 -5.56 -4.96
N ARG A 53 0.91 -5.78 -6.09
CA ARG A 53 1.50 -5.56 -7.40
C ARG A 53 0.73 -4.45 -8.13
N LEU A 54 1.46 -3.38 -8.44
CA LEU A 54 1.00 -2.22 -9.19
C LEU A 54 1.18 -2.52 -10.68
N TYR A 55 0.09 -2.67 -11.44
CA TYR A 55 0.09 -2.88 -12.90
C TYR A 55 -0.33 -1.61 -13.65
N PRO A 56 -0.08 -1.47 -14.95
CA PRO A 56 -0.38 -0.24 -15.69
C PRO A 56 -1.78 0.35 -15.50
N HIS A 57 -2.81 -0.48 -15.27
CA HIS A 57 -4.20 -0.03 -15.16
C HIS A 57 -4.92 -0.45 -13.88
N LEU A 58 -4.28 -1.20 -12.99
CA LEU A 58 -4.94 -1.75 -11.80
C LEU A 58 -3.93 -2.20 -10.76
N ILE A 59 -4.43 -2.49 -9.55
CA ILE A 59 -3.67 -3.06 -8.46
C ILE A 59 -4.14 -4.51 -8.24
N ARG A 60 -3.20 -5.42 -7.96
CA ARG A 60 -3.48 -6.82 -7.62
C ARG A 60 -2.81 -7.20 -6.31
N TRP A 61 -3.46 -8.07 -5.56
CA TRP A 61 -2.97 -8.58 -4.28
C TRP A 61 -2.71 -10.07 -4.40
N PHE A 62 -1.54 -10.48 -3.95
CA PHE A 62 -1.06 -11.85 -4.05
C PHE A 62 -0.65 -12.37 -2.68
N THR A 63 -0.97 -13.63 -2.39
CA THR A 63 -0.31 -14.34 -1.30
C THR A 63 1.18 -14.50 -1.64
N LEU A 64 2.01 -14.81 -0.64
CA LEU A 64 3.43 -15.08 -0.90
C LEU A 64 3.67 -16.35 -1.76
N GLU A 65 2.65 -17.20 -1.90
CA GLU A 65 2.62 -18.35 -2.81
C GLU A 65 2.15 -17.98 -4.23
N ASN A 66 2.13 -16.69 -4.56
CA ASN A 66 1.77 -16.17 -5.88
C ASN A 66 0.31 -16.45 -6.30
N ARG A 67 -0.60 -16.63 -5.33
CA ARG A 67 -2.05 -16.72 -5.58
C ARG A 67 -2.69 -15.35 -5.50
N GLN A 68 -3.27 -14.88 -6.60
CA GLN A 68 -4.05 -13.63 -6.59
C GLN A 68 -5.33 -13.82 -5.77
N PHE A 69 -5.61 -12.92 -4.83
CA PHE A 69 -6.84 -12.97 -4.02
C PHE A 69 -7.70 -11.71 -4.11
N ALA A 70 -7.15 -10.58 -4.57
CA ALA A 70 -7.93 -9.36 -4.77
C ALA A 70 -7.40 -8.48 -5.91
N THR A 71 -8.26 -7.59 -6.39
CA THR A 71 -7.93 -6.55 -7.38
C THR A 71 -8.62 -5.25 -7.03
N SER A 72 -7.98 -4.11 -7.29
CA SER A 72 -8.57 -2.80 -7.02
C SER A 72 -8.10 -1.74 -8.00
N GLN A 73 -8.86 -0.64 -8.07
CA GLN A 73 -8.39 0.60 -8.71
C GLN A 73 -7.31 1.26 -7.84
N PRO A 74 -6.31 1.93 -8.44
CA PRO A 74 -5.28 2.67 -7.71
C PRO A 74 -5.80 3.62 -6.61
N ALA A 75 -6.88 4.36 -6.84
CA ALA A 75 -7.47 5.23 -5.81
C ALA A 75 -7.97 4.46 -4.58
N ARG A 76 -8.43 3.21 -4.75
CA ARG A 76 -8.85 2.35 -3.64
C ARG A 76 -7.65 1.87 -2.80
N LEU A 77 -6.47 1.73 -3.39
CA LEU A 77 -5.25 1.42 -2.63
C LEU A 77 -4.90 2.57 -1.68
N VAL A 78 -5.01 3.83 -2.13
CA VAL A 78 -4.79 5.01 -1.27
C VAL A 78 -5.74 5.00 -0.07
N ARG A 79 -7.04 4.80 -0.30
CA ARG A 79 -8.04 4.70 0.78
C ARG A 79 -7.76 3.56 1.75
N TYR A 80 -7.37 2.41 1.23
CA TYR A 80 -6.96 1.27 2.04
C TYR A 80 -5.78 1.62 2.94
N CYS A 81 -4.71 2.19 2.37
CA CYS A 81 -3.53 2.62 3.13
C CYS A 81 -3.92 3.61 4.23
N ASN A 82 -4.76 4.61 3.94
CA ASN A 82 -5.20 5.58 4.94
C ASN A 82 -5.99 4.90 6.08
N SER A 83 -7.00 4.11 5.72
CA SER A 83 -7.88 3.45 6.70
C SER A 83 -7.08 2.52 7.61
N LEU A 84 -6.17 1.75 7.04
CA LEU A 84 -5.33 0.84 7.79
C LEU A 84 -4.25 1.59 8.59
N SER A 85 -3.64 2.65 8.06
CA SER A 85 -2.73 3.52 8.83
C SER A 85 -3.42 4.06 10.08
N THR A 86 -4.67 4.56 9.97
CA THR A 86 -5.44 5.01 11.13
C THR A 86 -5.67 3.90 12.14
N LEU A 87 -6.04 2.70 11.67
CA LEU A 87 -6.23 1.54 12.55
C LEU A 87 -4.93 1.13 13.26
N LEU A 88 -3.81 1.08 12.53
CA LEU A 88 -2.51 0.74 13.11
C LEU A 88 -2.05 1.79 14.12
N LEU A 89 -2.19 3.08 13.81
CA LEU A 89 -1.84 4.13 14.76
C LEU A 89 -2.70 4.11 16.01
N HIS A 90 -3.99 3.79 15.88
CA HIS A 90 -4.87 3.59 17.03
C HIS A 90 -4.44 2.37 17.86
N ASN A 91 -4.16 1.23 17.21
CA ASN A 91 -3.70 0.03 17.90
C ASN A 91 -2.34 0.25 18.57
N GLY A 92 -1.45 1.05 17.97
CA GLY A 92 -0.15 1.41 18.52
C GLY A 92 -0.21 2.27 19.79
N GLN A 93 -1.38 2.82 20.14
CA GLN A 93 -1.62 3.51 21.42
C GLN A 93 -2.03 2.55 22.54
N ASN A 94 -2.16 1.25 22.28
CA ASN A 94 -2.53 0.26 23.28
C ASN A 94 -1.30 -0.14 24.13
N ASP A 95 -1.31 0.23 25.40
CA ASP A 95 -0.25 -0.06 26.37
C ASP A 95 -0.02 -1.57 26.62
N ALA A 96 -0.90 -2.44 26.12
CA ALA A 96 -0.76 -3.90 26.23
C ALA A 96 0.10 -4.54 25.12
N LEU A 97 0.55 -3.78 24.12
CA LEU A 97 1.42 -4.32 23.07
C LEU A 97 2.84 -4.56 23.58
N THR A 98 3.45 -5.67 23.17
CA THR A 98 4.88 -5.90 23.39
C THR A 98 5.73 -5.08 22.43
N ASP A 99 7.02 -4.92 22.72
CA ASP A 99 7.96 -4.23 21.84
C ASP A 99 8.03 -4.88 20.44
N GLU A 100 7.95 -6.21 20.36
CA GLU A 100 7.90 -6.94 19.08
C GLU A 100 6.63 -6.62 18.29
N GLN A 101 5.47 -6.58 18.96
CA GLN A 101 4.20 -6.22 18.33
C GLN A 101 4.22 -4.80 17.80
N LEU A 102 4.75 -3.88 18.59
CA LEU A 102 4.87 -2.48 18.22
C LEU A 102 5.83 -2.30 17.03
N LYS A 103 6.95 -3.04 17.02
CA LYS A 103 7.89 -3.06 15.89
C LYS A 103 7.24 -3.55 14.60
N GLU A 104 6.52 -4.67 14.63
CA GLU A 104 5.85 -5.20 13.43
C GLU A 104 4.73 -4.28 12.94
N LEU A 105 3.98 -3.66 13.85
CA LEU A 105 2.98 -2.65 13.53
C LEU A 105 3.60 -1.46 12.77
N TYR A 106 4.73 -0.93 13.24
CA TYR A 106 5.43 0.16 12.55
C TYR A 106 6.02 -0.27 11.21
N GLN A 107 6.51 -1.51 11.09
CA GLN A 107 6.99 -2.04 9.81
C GLN A 107 5.86 -2.15 8.77
N VAL A 108 4.68 -2.64 9.18
CA VAL A 108 3.50 -2.65 8.30
C VAL A 108 3.08 -1.23 7.95
N HIS A 109 3.06 -0.31 8.91
CA HIS A 109 2.73 1.09 8.65
C HIS A 109 3.67 1.73 7.62
N ALA A 110 4.98 1.50 7.74
CA ALA A 110 5.96 1.99 6.77
C ALA A 110 5.72 1.45 5.35
N LYS A 111 5.36 0.16 5.22
CA LYS A 111 5.03 -0.46 3.93
C LYS A 111 3.72 0.09 3.32
N LEU A 112 2.74 0.45 4.14
CA LEU A 112 1.52 1.12 3.66
C LEU A 112 1.82 2.52 3.11
N LEU A 113 2.70 3.27 3.77
CA LEU A 113 3.15 4.57 3.29
C LEU A 113 3.91 4.43 1.97
N GLU A 114 4.80 3.44 1.86
CA GLU A 114 5.47 3.10 0.61
C GLU A 114 4.46 2.80 -0.51
N ALA A 115 3.46 1.94 -0.24
CA ALA A 115 2.41 1.61 -1.21
C ALA A 115 1.63 2.85 -1.67
N LYS A 116 1.27 3.74 -0.73
CA LYS A 116 0.56 4.99 -1.02
C LYS A 116 1.40 5.93 -1.89
N ILE A 117 2.69 6.09 -1.57
CA ILE A 117 3.63 6.93 -2.33
C ILE A 117 3.77 6.41 -3.76
N TRP A 118 3.98 5.10 -3.93
CA TRP A 118 4.10 4.52 -5.26
C TRP A 118 2.80 4.61 -6.06
N ALA A 119 1.64 4.45 -5.42
CA ALA A 119 0.36 4.69 -6.07
C ALA A 119 0.25 6.13 -6.60
N GLY A 120 0.56 7.13 -5.77
CA GLY A 120 0.54 8.54 -6.18
C GLY A 120 1.53 8.84 -7.33
N LYS A 121 2.71 8.22 -7.32
CA LYS A 121 3.71 8.39 -8.38
C LYS A 121 3.37 7.73 -9.71
N LEU A 122 2.49 6.74 -9.71
CA LEU A 122 2.22 5.87 -10.88
C LEU A 122 0.80 6.00 -11.44
N TYR A 123 -0.13 6.64 -10.74
CA TYR A 123 -1.52 6.75 -11.16
C TYR A 123 -2.10 8.13 -10.83
N LEU A 124 -2.65 8.79 -11.84
CA LEU A 124 -3.28 10.10 -11.68
C LEU A 124 -4.45 10.05 -10.69
N GLU A 125 -5.31 9.04 -10.76
CA GLU A 125 -6.43 8.90 -9.83
C GLU A 125 -6.00 8.68 -8.38
N ALA A 126 -4.84 8.04 -8.14
CA ALA A 126 -4.29 7.88 -6.80
C ALA A 126 -3.70 9.20 -6.29
N TRP A 127 -2.99 9.94 -7.15
CA TRP A 127 -2.54 11.29 -6.83
C TRP A 127 -3.71 12.22 -6.50
N GLU A 128 -4.76 12.25 -7.32
CA GLU A 128 -5.96 13.04 -7.08
C GLU A 128 -6.67 12.64 -5.77
N GLU A 129 -6.64 11.37 -5.40
CA GLU A 129 -7.18 10.91 -4.12
C GLU A 129 -6.34 11.40 -2.93
N ILE A 130 -5.00 11.40 -3.05
CA ILE A 130 -4.09 11.92 -2.01
C ILE A 130 -4.29 13.44 -1.81
N GLU A 131 -4.45 14.20 -2.90
CA GLU A 131 -4.67 15.64 -2.85
C GLU A 131 -6.00 15.99 -2.17
N LYS A 132 -7.07 15.22 -2.44
CA LYS A 132 -8.38 15.43 -1.78
C LYS A 132 -8.33 15.25 -0.27
N ASP A 133 -7.52 14.31 0.22
CA ASP A 133 -7.36 14.09 1.66
C ASP A 133 -6.49 15.16 2.33
N SER A 134 -5.75 15.95 1.55
CA SER A 134 -4.82 16.98 2.05
C SER A 134 -5.41 18.39 2.04
N ALA A 135 -6.60 18.57 1.45
CA ALA A 135 -7.33 19.83 1.32
C ALA A 135 -8.41 19.98 2.41
#